data_AF-A0A7W9DDV0-F1
#
_entry.id   AF-A0A7W9DDV0-F1
#
_cell.length_a   1.000
_cell.length_b   1.000
_cell.length_c   1.000
_cell.angle_alpha   90.00
_cell.angle_beta   90.00
_cell.angle_gamma   90.00
#
_symmetry.space_group_name_H-M   'P 1'
#
loop_
_entity.id
_entity.type
_entity.pdbx_description
1 polymer ?
#
loop_
_entity_poly.entity_id
_entity_poly.type
_entity_poly.pdbx_seq_one_letter_code
_entity_poly.pdbx_strand_id
1 'polypeptide(L)'
;MLFSPPHPWLGPAILALSGLTALPAVQAQPLNSVDARAVWPERSLSACRTTQAEAVDTCLLRTMQKSGARPQAIAAAKGLAAAGNPGFISAWRPLGKAGLATVTYPFRANTNQGSLLVSSDGTAVDIDADPLRDEDRATDTWRTFAAAHPDSLPFAPASFVGTTGSGDGGHSLLFSTPLKSCHACATDGSLLVSYEIDKAGVVQNRKLLAIK
;
A
#
# COMPACT_ATOMS: atom_id res chain seq x y z
N MET A 1 -4.87 56.78 59.29
CA MET A 1 -3.56 56.15 59.01
C MET A 1 -3.79 54.67 58.80
N LEU A 2 -3.51 54.20 57.57
CA LEU A 2 -3.22 52.83 57.07
C LEU A 2 -3.85 51.62 57.80
N PHE A 3 -4.56 50.69 57.15
CA PHE A 3 -3.99 49.69 56.23
C PHE A 3 -5.06 48.96 55.37
N SER A 4 -4.59 48.50 54.20
CA SER A 4 -5.28 47.97 53.00
C SER A 4 -6.05 46.63 53.11
N PRO A 5 -6.94 46.31 52.13
CA PRO A 5 -7.57 44.99 51.97
C PRO A 5 -6.67 43.99 51.16
N PRO A 6 -7.01 42.69 51.13
CA PRO A 6 -6.12 41.63 50.65
C PRO A 6 -6.11 41.46 49.12
N HIS A 7 -4.97 41.00 48.61
CA HIS A 7 -4.71 40.70 47.20
C HIS A 7 -5.42 39.41 46.74
N PRO A 8 -5.96 39.35 45.51
CA PRO A 8 -6.40 38.10 44.92
C PRO A 8 -5.18 37.31 44.38
N TRP A 9 -5.15 36.02 44.72
CA TRP A 9 -4.18 35.07 44.21
C TRP A 9 -4.51 34.74 42.73
N LEU A 10 -3.60 35.10 41.83
CA LEU A 10 -3.58 34.61 40.45
C LEU A 10 -3.10 33.15 40.45
N GLY A 11 -4.03 32.21 40.34
CA GLY A 11 -3.71 30.81 40.06
C GLY A 11 -3.20 30.64 38.63
N PRO A 12 -2.19 29.79 38.38
CA PRO A 12 -1.69 29.56 37.03
C PRO A 12 -2.73 28.78 36.22
N ALA A 13 -3.15 29.35 35.09
CA ALA A 13 -3.93 28.67 34.09
C ALA A 13 -3.07 27.57 33.45
N ILE A 14 -3.36 26.32 33.79
CA ILE A 14 -2.80 25.15 33.12
C ILE A 14 -3.42 25.12 31.71
N LEU A 15 -2.67 25.57 30.71
CA LEU A 15 -2.99 25.36 29.31
C LEU A 15 -2.83 23.86 29.01
N ALA A 16 -3.96 23.15 28.93
CA ALA A 16 -4.00 21.82 28.37
C ALA A 16 -3.64 21.90 26.88
N LEU A 17 -2.39 21.55 26.53
CA LEU A 17 -2.05 21.23 25.15
C LEU A 17 -2.80 19.95 24.77
N SER A 18 -3.94 20.10 24.11
CA SER A 18 -4.57 19.02 23.36
C SER A 18 -3.59 18.54 22.30
N GLY A 19 -2.92 17.43 22.56
CA GLY A 19 -2.08 16.74 21.59
C GLY A 19 -2.94 16.30 20.41
N LEU A 20 -2.77 16.93 19.26
CA LEU A 20 -3.23 16.40 17.98
C LEU A 20 -2.49 15.08 17.77
N THR A 21 -3.16 13.96 18.04
CA THR A 21 -2.69 12.65 17.62
C THR A 21 -2.72 12.60 16.11
N ALA A 22 -1.57 12.82 15.47
CA ALA A 22 -1.40 12.60 14.05
C ALA A 22 -1.69 11.12 13.76
N LEU A 23 -2.61 10.86 12.84
CA LEU A 23 -2.89 9.51 12.37
C LEU A 23 -1.65 8.94 11.66
N PRO A 24 -1.39 7.63 11.76
CA PRO A 24 -0.24 7.01 11.12
C PRO A 24 -0.32 7.19 9.60
N ALA A 25 0.69 7.84 9.03
CA ALA A 25 0.79 8.06 7.59
C ALA A 25 1.00 6.73 6.85
N VAL A 26 0.29 6.55 5.73
CA VAL A 26 0.52 5.41 4.85
C VAL A 26 1.91 5.55 4.22
N GLN A 27 2.73 4.49 4.28
CA GLN A 27 4.03 4.47 3.61
C GLN A 27 3.82 4.57 2.09
N ALA A 28 4.08 5.75 1.55
CA ALA A 28 3.98 6.04 0.12
C ALA A 28 5.38 6.24 -0.45
N GLN A 29 5.63 5.67 -1.63
CA GLN A 29 6.89 5.84 -2.37
C GLN A 29 6.63 6.64 -3.64
N PRO A 30 7.55 7.53 -4.04
CA PRO A 30 7.45 8.25 -5.31
C PRO A 30 7.73 7.27 -6.45
N LEU A 31 6.68 6.79 -7.10
CA LEU A 31 6.78 6.12 -8.39
C LEU A 31 6.27 7.10 -9.44
N ASN A 32 7.19 7.93 -9.97
CA ASN A 32 6.95 8.94 -11.02
C ASN A 32 5.68 8.66 -11.83
N SER A 33 4.58 9.34 -11.47
CA SER A 33 3.25 9.30 -12.11
C SER A 33 2.95 8.01 -12.89
N VAL A 34 2.87 6.87 -12.20
CA VAL A 34 2.46 5.59 -12.80
C VAL A 34 0.99 5.67 -13.19
N ASP A 35 0.70 5.41 -14.46
CA ASP A 35 -0.67 5.32 -14.98
C ASP A 35 -0.80 4.18 -16.01
N ALA A 36 -1.94 4.10 -16.71
CA ALA A 36 -2.20 3.08 -17.72
C ALA A 36 -1.11 2.97 -18.82
N ARG A 37 -0.33 4.04 -19.08
CA ARG A 37 0.76 4.05 -20.06
C ARG A 37 1.99 3.31 -19.56
N ALA A 38 2.10 3.08 -18.25
CA ALA A 38 3.16 2.27 -17.66
C ALA A 38 2.94 0.77 -17.84
N VAL A 39 1.74 0.35 -18.27
CA VAL A 39 1.45 -1.07 -18.54
C VAL A 39 2.32 -1.56 -19.69
N TRP A 40 3.09 -2.61 -19.43
CA TRP A 40 3.83 -3.36 -20.43
C TRP A 40 3.29 -4.79 -20.49
N PRO A 41 2.71 -5.22 -21.62
CA PRO A 41 2.28 -6.61 -21.77
C PRO A 41 3.52 -7.49 -21.78
N GLU A 42 3.61 -8.39 -20.80
CA GLU A 42 4.77 -9.25 -20.59
C GLU A 42 5.21 -9.93 -21.89
N ARG A 43 6.53 -9.95 -22.10
CA ARG A 43 7.20 -10.82 -23.07
C ARG A 43 8.14 -11.75 -22.30
N SER A 44 8.58 -12.84 -22.93
CA SER A 44 9.48 -13.80 -22.29
C SER A 44 10.74 -13.13 -21.72
N LEU A 45 10.97 -13.28 -20.41
CA LEU A 45 12.13 -12.80 -19.67
C LEU A 45 13.09 -13.94 -19.27
N SER A 46 12.93 -15.13 -19.86
CA SER A 46 13.72 -16.32 -19.50
C SER A 46 15.24 -16.10 -19.65
N ALA A 47 15.66 -15.36 -20.68
CA ALA A 47 17.07 -15.02 -20.90
C ALA A 47 17.68 -14.19 -19.74
N CYS A 48 16.88 -13.41 -19.03
CA CYS A 48 17.35 -12.63 -17.88
C CYS A 48 17.60 -13.48 -16.64
N ARG A 49 17.13 -14.74 -16.60
CA ARG A 49 17.40 -15.67 -15.49
C ARG A 49 18.70 -16.45 -15.67
N THR A 50 19.16 -16.62 -16.89
CA THR A 50 20.32 -17.47 -17.23
C THR A 50 21.63 -16.70 -17.35
N THR A 51 21.58 -15.36 -17.43
CA THR A 51 22.74 -14.53 -17.75
C THR A 51 23.48 -14.13 -16.47
N GLN A 52 24.42 -14.97 -16.02
CA GLN A 52 25.19 -14.73 -14.78
C GLN A 52 26.06 -13.45 -14.81
N ALA A 53 26.33 -12.91 -16.00
CA ALA A 53 27.19 -11.74 -16.18
C ALA A 53 26.46 -10.39 -16.09
N GLU A 54 25.12 -10.38 -15.97
CA GLU A 54 24.32 -9.15 -15.97
C GLU A 54 23.33 -9.14 -14.80
N ALA A 55 23.20 -7.98 -14.13
CA ALA A 55 22.18 -7.78 -13.11
C ALA A 55 20.76 -7.88 -13.72
N VAL A 56 19.86 -8.60 -13.04
CA VAL A 56 18.52 -8.94 -13.56
C VAL A 56 17.67 -7.73 -13.94
N ASP A 57 17.82 -6.62 -13.21
CA ASP A 57 17.18 -5.34 -13.46
C ASP A 57 17.67 -4.69 -14.77
N THR A 58 18.97 -4.75 -15.03
CA THR A 58 19.59 -4.25 -16.25
C THR A 58 19.09 -5.04 -17.47
N CYS A 59 19.02 -6.36 -17.35
CA CYS A 59 18.48 -7.21 -18.41
C CYS A 59 16.99 -6.93 -18.67
N LEU A 60 16.19 -6.76 -17.61
CA LEU A 60 14.78 -6.40 -17.71
C LEU A 60 14.60 -5.07 -18.47
N LEU A 61 15.28 -4.01 -18.03
CA LEU A 61 15.15 -2.68 -18.63
C LEU A 61 15.57 -2.69 -20.11
N ARG A 62 16.66 -3.38 -20.44
CA ARG A 62 17.11 -3.54 -21.83
C ARG A 62 16.08 -4.29 -22.67
N THR A 63 15.48 -5.34 -22.13
CA THR A 63 14.45 -6.13 -22.83
C THR A 63 13.19 -5.32 -23.08
N MET A 64 12.75 -4.53 -22.09
CA MET A 64 11.65 -3.59 -22.24
C MET A 64 11.95 -2.57 -23.35
N GLN A 65 13.14 -1.96 -23.35
CA GLN A 65 13.56 -1.02 -24.39
C GLN A 65 13.56 -1.65 -25.79
N LYS A 66 14.18 -2.83 -25.95
CA LYS A 66 14.26 -3.54 -27.23
C LYS A 66 12.89 -3.97 -27.76
N SER A 67 11.94 -4.24 -26.88
CA SER A 67 10.57 -4.62 -27.25
C SER A 67 9.64 -3.43 -27.48
N GLY A 68 10.16 -2.19 -27.43
CA GLY A 68 9.38 -0.99 -27.68
C GLY A 68 8.47 -0.57 -26.51
N ALA A 69 8.84 -0.92 -25.27
CA ALA A 69 8.12 -0.45 -24.09
C ALA A 69 8.06 1.08 -24.06
N ARG A 70 6.92 1.60 -23.61
CA ARG A 70 6.72 3.06 -23.48
C ARG A 70 7.67 3.66 -22.44
N PRO A 71 8.06 4.94 -22.57
CA PRO A 71 8.91 5.60 -21.58
C PRO A 71 8.38 5.51 -20.15
N GLN A 72 7.05 5.56 -19.96
CA GLN A 72 6.40 5.43 -18.65
C GLN A 72 6.59 4.03 -18.06
N ALA A 73 6.51 2.98 -18.87
CA ALA A 73 6.73 1.61 -18.41
C ALA A 73 8.19 1.40 -17.96
N ILE A 74 9.13 1.94 -18.73
CA ILE A 74 10.56 1.92 -18.38
C ILE A 74 10.82 2.71 -17.10
N ALA A 75 10.21 3.88 -16.94
CA ALA A 75 10.34 4.70 -15.73
C ALA A 75 9.78 3.99 -14.49
N ALA A 76 8.61 3.34 -14.60
CA ALA A 76 8.04 2.55 -13.52
C ALA A 76 8.96 1.36 -13.14
N ALA A 77 9.48 0.63 -14.13
CA ALA A 77 10.40 -0.48 -13.90
C ALA A 77 11.71 -0.04 -13.23
N LYS A 78 12.23 1.15 -13.58
CA LYS A 78 13.39 1.75 -12.89
C LYS A 78 13.09 2.06 -11.42
N GLY A 79 11.91 2.62 -11.13
CA GLY A 79 11.48 2.89 -9.76
C GLY A 79 11.40 1.60 -8.92
N LEU A 80 10.80 0.55 -9.47
CA LEU A 80 10.71 -0.76 -8.83
C LEU A 80 12.08 -1.40 -8.59
N ALA A 81 13.00 -1.32 -9.57
CA ALA A 81 14.37 -1.80 -9.42
C ALA A 81 15.14 -1.02 -8.34
N ALA A 82 15.00 0.30 -8.30
CA ALA A 82 15.62 1.14 -7.27
C ALA A 82 15.08 0.83 -5.86
N ALA A 83 13.83 0.39 -5.75
CA ALA A 83 13.23 -0.11 -4.52
C ALA A 83 13.62 -1.57 -4.20
N GLY A 84 14.62 -2.14 -4.89
CA GLY A 84 15.12 -3.50 -4.66
C GLY A 84 14.23 -4.61 -5.18
N ASN A 85 13.19 -4.29 -5.96
CA ASN A 85 12.19 -5.23 -6.42
C ASN A 85 11.99 -5.16 -7.95
N PRO A 86 12.97 -5.62 -8.75
CA PRO A 86 12.89 -5.54 -10.21
C PRO A 86 11.61 -6.19 -10.75
N GLY A 87 10.83 -5.40 -11.50
CA GLY A 87 9.51 -5.78 -11.99
C GLY A 87 8.96 -4.73 -12.95
N PHE A 88 7.72 -4.94 -13.39
CA PHE A 88 7.03 -4.04 -14.31
C PHE A 88 5.53 -4.01 -14.02
N ILE A 89 4.86 -2.94 -14.45
CA ILE A 89 3.41 -2.84 -14.35
C ILE A 89 2.78 -3.68 -15.46
N SER A 90 2.05 -4.73 -15.10
CA SER A 90 1.42 -5.67 -16.03
C SER A 90 -0.06 -5.37 -16.27
N ALA A 91 -0.73 -4.67 -15.36
CA ALA A 91 -2.11 -4.23 -15.54
C ALA A 91 -2.38 -2.92 -14.79
N TRP A 92 -3.41 -2.21 -15.24
CA TRP A 92 -3.89 -0.98 -14.64
C TRP A 92 -5.41 -0.98 -14.56
N ARG A 93 -5.95 -0.61 -13.39
CA ARG A 93 -7.38 -0.45 -13.15
C ARG A 93 -7.65 0.97 -12.65
N PRO A 94 -8.43 1.79 -13.38
CA PRO A 94 -8.81 3.11 -12.92
C PRO A 94 -9.76 3.01 -11.72
N LEU A 95 -9.53 3.80 -10.68
CA LEU A 95 -10.33 3.88 -9.45
C LEU A 95 -10.65 5.35 -9.14
N GLY A 96 -11.34 6.01 -10.07
CA GLY A 96 -11.60 7.45 -10.01
C GLY A 96 -10.34 8.27 -10.33
N LYS A 97 -9.91 9.13 -9.39
CA LYS A 97 -8.67 9.93 -9.53
C LYS A 97 -7.41 9.15 -9.14
N ALA A 98 -7.57 8.01 -8.47
CA ALA A 98 -6.51 7.06 -8.19
C ALA A 98 -6.54 5.91 -9.21
N GLY A 99 -5.55 5.03 -9.15
CA GLY A 99 -5.56 3.78 -9.89
C GLY A 99 -4.85 2.66 -9.16
N LEU A 100 -5.19 1.45 -9.54
CA LEU A 100 -4.53 0.25 -9.04
C LEU A 100 -3.64 -0.31 -10.15
N ALA A 101 -2.35 -0.36 -9.89
CA ALA A 101 -1.37 -1.01 -10.73
C ALA A 101 -1.12 -2.43 -10.21
N THR A 102 -1.21 -3.42 -11.11
CA THR A 102 -0.69 -4.76 -10.86
C THR A 102 0.76 -4.79 -11.29
N VAL A 103 1.65 -5.19 -10.39
CA VAL A 103 3.07 -5.35 -10.64
C VAL A 103 3.37 -6.83 -10.84
N THR A 104 4.15 -7.16 -11.85
CA THR A 104 4.75 -8.48 -12.01
C THR A 104 6.21 -8.43 -11.59
N TYR A 105 6.60 -9.36 -10.72
CA TYR A 105 7.97 -9.54 -10.23
C TYR A 105 8.53 -10.87 -10.76
N PRO A 106 9.00 -10.90 -12.02
CA PRO A 106 9.33 -12.15 -12.73
C PRO A 106 10.55 -12.88 -12.17
N PHE A 107 11.27 -12.27 -11.22
CA PHE A 107 12.50 -12.81 -10.64
C PHE A 107 12.36 -13.20 -9.16
N ARG A 108 11.18 -13.03 -8.56
CA ARG A 108 10.91 -13.55 -7.21
C ARG A 108 10.71 -15.07 -7.26
N ALA A 109 10.99 -15.73 -6.14
CA ALA A 109 10.88 -17.18 -6.03
C ALA A 109 9.45 -17.66 -5.67
N ASN A 110 8.70 -16.86 -4.90
CA ASN A 110 7.44 -17.29 -4.27
C ASN A 110 6.24 -16.50 -4.81
N THR A 111 6.20 -15.19 -4.56
CA THR A 111 5.10 -14.32 -4.97
C THR A 111 5.53 -13.43 -6.12
N ASN A 112 5.00 -13.68 -7.32
CA ASN A 112 5.42 -13.00 -8.54
C ASN A 112 4.49 -11.85 -8.96
N GLN A 113 3.52 -11.49 -8.11
CA GLN A 113 2.64 -10.35 -8.34
C GLN A 113 2.52 -9.49 -7.08
N GLY A 114 2.24 -8.20 -7.25
CA GLY A 114 1.88 -7.29 -6.16
C GLY A 114 0.95 -6.18 -6.65
N SER A 115 0.46 -5.38 -5.70
CA SER A 115 -0.57 -4.38 -5.92
C SER A 115 -0.13 -3.02 -5.40
N LEU A 116 -0.05 -2.03 -6.29
CA LEU A 116 0.24 -0.65 -5.93
C LEU A 116 -1.00 0.21 -6.11
N LEU A 117 -1.44 0.86 -5.04
CA LEU A 117 -2.44 1.91 -5.10
C LEU A 117 -1.76 3.23 -5.39
N VAL A 118 -2.01 3.77 -6.58
CA VAL A 118 -1.38 4.99 -7.09
C VAL A 118 -2.34 6.17 -6.97
N SER A 119 -1.95 7.15 -6.18
CA SER A 119 -2.63 8.42 -5.98
C SER A 119 -2.53 9.31 -7.22
N SER A 120 -3.39 10.33 -7.30
CA SER A 120 -3.39 11.32 -8.39
C SER A 120 -2.13 12.18 -8.47
N ASP A 121 -1.40 12.33 -7.37
CA ASP A 121 -0.13 13.06 -7.29
C ASP A 121 1.08 12.20 -7.71
N GLY A 122 0.86 10.94 -8.09
CA GLY A 122 1.90 9.99 -8.49
C GLY A 122 2.60 9.28 -7.32
N THR A 123 2.15 9.48 -6.08
CA THR A 123 2.58 8.64 -4.96
C THR A 123 1.93 7.26 -5.07
N ALA A 124 2.66 6.22 -4.66
CA ALA A 124 2.17 4.86 -4.69
C ALA A 124 2.33 4.19 -3.33
N VAL A 125 1.28 3.48 -2.92
CA VAL A 125 1.24 2.66 -1.71
C VAL A 125 1.27 1.21 -2.12
N ASP A 126 2.23 0.44 -1.60
CA ASP A 126 2.23 -1.02 -1.72
C ASP A 126 1.20 -1.60 -0.76
N ILE A 127 0.11 -2.14 -1.31
CA ILE A 127 -0.99 -2.72 -0.52
C ILE A 127 -0.53 -4.04 0.12
N ASP A 128 0.48 -4.70 -0.46
CA ASP A 128 0.92 -6.05 -0.10
C ASP A 128 2.15 -6.06 0.80
N ALA A 129 2.83 -4.91 1.00
CA ALA A 129 4.07 -4.83 1.79
C ALA A 129 3.86 -5.11 3.29
N ASP A 130 2.82 -4.54 3.88
CA ASP A 130 2.42 -4.79 5.27
C ASP A 130 0.88 -4.79 5.41
N PRO A 131 0.23 -5.89 4.98
CA PRO A 131 -1.22 -5.99 5.02
C PRO A 131 -1.77 -6.15 6.44
N LEU A 132 -0.94 -6.42 7.46
CA LEU A 132 -1.34 -6.58 8.85
C LEU A 132 -0.35 -5.89 9.79
N ARG A 133 -0.64 -4.62 10.08
CA ARG A 133 0.23 -3.74 10.86
C ARG A 133 0.12 -3.99 12.36
N ASP A 134 1.05 -3.45 13.14
CA ASP A 134 1.06 -3.59 14.60
C ASP A 134 -0.23 -3.06 15.25
N GLU A 135 -0.79 -1.95 14.76
CA GLU A 135 -2.07 -1.42 15.23
C GLU A 135 -3.23 -2.39 14.97
N ASP A 136 -3.20 -3.11 13.85
CA ASP A 136 -4.21 -4.11 13.50
C ASP A 136 -4.10 -5.33 14.43
N ARG A 137 -2.86 -5.75 14.74
CA ARG A 137 -2.57 -6.86 15.66
C ARG A 137 -3.02 -6.59 17.09
N ALA A 138 -3.11 -5.33 17.47
CA ALA A 138 -3.59 -4.90 18.77
C ALA A 138 -5.13 -4.90 18.89
N THR A 139 -5.87 -5.17 17.82
CA THR A 139 -7.35 -5.22 17.84
C THR A 139 -7.88 -6.55 18.38
N ASP A 140 -9.03 -6.53 19.05
CA ASP A 140 -9.70 -7.75 19.50
C ASP A 140 -10.15 -8.64 18.33
N THR A 141 -10.48 -8.02 17.19
CA THR A 141 -10.78 -8.71 15.94
C THR A 141 -9.63 -9.62 15.52
N TRP A 142 -8.40 -9.09 15.47
CA TRP A 142 -7.22 -9.90 15.14
C TRP A 142 -6.91 -10.94 16.22
N ARG A 143 -6.91 -10.57 17.51
CA ARG A 143 -6.60 -11.50 18.60
C ARG A 143 -7.54 -12.71 18.62
N THR A 144 -8.83 -12.48 18.39
CA THR A 144 -9.84 -13.56 18.34
C THR A 144 -9.56 -14.50 17.17
N PHE A 145 -9.30 -13.95 15.97
CA PHE A 145 -8.96 -14.74 14.80
C PHE A 145 -7.66 -15.55 14.99
N ALA A 146 -6.59 -14.89 15.47
CA ALA A 146 -5.29 -15.52 15.67
C ALA A 146 -5.33 -16.61 16.74
N ALA A 147 -6.19 -16.50 17.76
CA ALA A 147 -6.38 -17.57 18.74
C ALA A 147 -7.04 -18.82 18.12
N ALA A 148 -7.93 -18.65 17.14
CA ALA A 148 -8.59 -19.75 16.43
C ALA A 148 -7.72 -20.32 15.28
N HIS A 149 -6.87 -19.48 14.67
CA HIS A 149 -6.04 -19.82 13.52
C HIS A 149 -4.59 -19.36 13.73
N PRO A 150 -3.84 -19.97 14.67
CA PRO A 150 -2.52 -19.48 15.09
C PRO A 150 -1.44 -19.49 14.01
N ASP A 151 -1.59 -20.36 13.00
CA ASP A 151 -0.63 -20.49 11.90
C ASP A 151 -1.01 -19.63 10.67
N SER A 152 -2.13 -18.90 10.74
CA SER A 152 -2.66 -18.18 9.58
C SER A 152 -2.02 -16.79 9.44
N LEU A 153 -1.51 -16.51 8.24
CA LEU A 153 -0.84 -15.26 7.89
C LEU A 153 -1.44 -14.65 6.63
N PRO A 154 -1.25 -13.34 6.35
CA PRO A 154 -1.70 -12.72 5.11
C PRO A 154 -0.92 -13.24 3.89
N PHE A 155 -1.64 -13.57 2.81
CA PHE A 155 -1.08 -14.02 1.54
C PHE A 155 -1.39 -13.01 0.44
N ALA A 156 -0.35 -12.33 -0.05
CA ALA A 156 -0.44 -11.44 -1.20
C ALA A 156 -0.74 -12.21 -2.52
N PRO A 157 -1.33 -11.54 -3.53
CA PRO A 157 -1.76 -10.14 -3.53
C PRO A 157 -3.16 -9.93 -2.96
N ALA A 158 -3.40 -8.73 -2.44
CA ALA A 158 -4.72 -8.25 -2.08
C ALA A 158 -5.62 -8.08 -3.31
N SER A 159 -6.89 -8.43 -3.17
CA SER A 159 -7.91 -8.28 -4.22
C SER A 159 -8.76 -7.04 -3.97
N PHE A 160 -8.93 -6.19 -4.99
CA PHE A 160 -9.88 -5.08 -4.91
C PHE A 160 -11.32 -5.61 -4.82
N VAL A 161 -12.05 -5.18 -3.78
CA VAL A 161 -13.41 -5.63 -3.47
C VAL A 161 -14.45 -4.61 -3.92
N GLY A 162 -14.14 -3.32 -3.83
CA GLY A 162 -15.08 -2.27 -4.20
C GLY A 162 -14.77 -0.92 -3.58
N THR A 163 -15.71 0.00 -3.76
CA THR A 163 -15.62 1.38 -3.28
C THR A 163 -16.80 1.68 -2.38
N THR A 164 -16.57 2.37 -1.26
CA THR A 164 -17.63 2.92 -0.40
C THR A 164 -17.50 4.43 -0.34
N GLY A 165 -18.64 5.14 -0.36
CA GLY A 165 -18.63 6.59 -0.21
C GLY A 165 -18.16 7.01 1.19
N SER A 166 -17.41 8.11 1.26
CA SER A 166 -17.23 8.87 2.50
C SER A 166 -18.09 10.13 2.41
N GLY A 167 -18.80 10.48 3.48
CA GLY A 167 -19.74 11.60 3.52
C GLY A 167 -19.11 12.95 3.16
N ASP A 168 -17.79 13.04 3.20
CA ASP A 168 -17.05 14.29 3.08
C ASP A 168 -16.64 14.60 1.63
N GLY A 169 -16.98 13.74 0.66
CA GLY A 169 -16.64 13.83 -0.77
C GLY A 169 -15.33 13.13 -1.15
N GLY A 170 -14.69 12.44 -0.21
CA GLY A 170 -13.74 11.36 -0.49
C GLY A 170 -14.45 10.01 -0.70
N HIS A 171 -13.68 8.95 -0.87
CA HIS A 171 -14.20 7.58 -0.90
C HIS A 171 -13.18 6.62 -0.30
N SER A 172 -13.63 5.43 0.09
CA SER A 172 -12.74 4.35 0.53
C SER A 172 -12.66 3.27 -0.53
N LEU A 173 -11.45 2.81 -0.81
CA LEU A 173 -11.19 1.64 -1.65
C LEU A 173 -10.97 0.45 -0.73
N LEU A 174 -11.69 -0.64 -0.98
CA LEU A 174 -11.66 -1.84 -0.17
C LEU A 174 -10.82 -2.93 -0.82
N PHE A 175 -9.91 -3.51 -0.05
CA PHE A 175 -9.04 -4.60 -0.49
C PHE A 175 -9.16 -5.78 0.46
N SER A 176 -9.14 -6.98 -0.09
CA SER A 176 -9.20 -8.23 0.64
C SER A 176 -7.92 -9.03 0.47
N THR A 177 -7.24 -9.31 1.58
CA THR A 177 -6.04 -10.15 1.61
C THR A 177 -6.36 -11.46 2.30
N PRO A 178 -6.22 -12.62 1.64
CA PRO A 178 -6.52 -13.91 2.25
C PRO A 178 -5.56 -14.22 3.40
N LEU A 179 -6.08 -14.88 4.43
CA LEU A 179 -5.34 -15.44 5.55
C LEU A 179 -5.28 -16.96 5.37
N LYS A 180 -4.07 -17.51 5.37
CA LYS A 180 -3.80 -18.92 5.13
C LYS A 180 -2.63 -19.41 5.98
N SER A 181 -2.61 -20.71 6.25
CA SER A 181 -1.46 -21.41 6.85
C SER A 181 -0.42 -21.89 5.83
N CYS A 182 -0.80 -22.01 4.54
CA CYS A 182 0.12 -22.35 3.47
C CYS A 182 -0.38 -21.87 2.08
N HIS A 183 0.51 -21.83 1.08
CA HIS A 183 0.17 -21.36 -0.28
C HIS A 183 -0.97 -22.15 -0.95
N ALA A 184 -1.03 -23.46 -0.72
CA ALA A 184 -2.03 -24.36 -1.31
C ALA A 184 -3.23 -24.64 -0.38
N CYS A 185 -3.20 -24.10 0.85
CA CYS A 185 -4.22 -24.35 1.84
C CYS A 185 -5.51 -23.58 1.52
N ALA A 186 -6.61 -24.05 2.10
CA ALA A 186 -7.85 -23.29 2.15
C ALA A 186 -7.62 -21.94 2.84
N THR A 187 -8.45 -20.97 2.49
CA THR A 187 -8.48 -19.67 3.16
C THR A 187 -9.19 -19.82 4.50
N ASP A 188 -8.50 -19.50 5.60
CA ASP A 188 -9.04 -19.52 6.95
C ASP A 188 -9.88 -18.26 7.26
N GLY A 189 -9.55 -17.16 6.58
CA GLY A 189 -10.29 -15.90 6.61
C GLY A 189 -9.68 -14.88 5.67
N SER A 190 -10.17 -13.65 5.66
CA SER A 190 -9.59 -12.57 4.85
C SER A 190 -9.59 -11.25 5.60
N LEU A 191 -8.44 -10.56 5.59
CA LEU A 191 -8.38 -9.16 6.01
C LEU A 191 -9.18 -8.32 5.02
N LEU A 192 -10.11 -7.51 5.51
CA LEU A 192 -10.75 -6.45 4.73
C LEU A 192 -10.19 -5.11 5.17
N VAL A 193 -9.40 -4.48 4.31
CA VAL A 193 -8.72 -3.21 4.59
C VAL A 193 -9.30 -2.12 3.71
N SER A 194 -9.58 -0.96 4.30
CA SER A 194 -9.96 0.26 3.56
C SER A 194 -8.77 1.21 3.42
N TYR A 195 -8.65 1.82 2.25
CA TYR A 195 -7.79 2.96 1.98
C TYR A 195 -8.65 4.17 1.67
N GLU A 196 -8.52 5.22 2.48
CA GLU A 196 -9.28 6.46 2.31
C GLU A 196 -8.60 7.34 1.26
N ILE A 197 -9.39 7.73 0.26
CA ILE A 197 -9.00 8.61 -0.84
C ILE A 197 -9.73 9.94 -0.66
N ASP A 198 -8.98 11.03 -0.62
CA ASP A 198 -9.56 12.37 -0.54
C ASP A 198 -10.16 12.84 -1.88
N LYS A 199 -10.70 14.06 -1.89
CA LYS A 199 -11.26 14.69 -3.11
C LYS A 199 -10.23 14.91 -4.21
N ALA A 200 -8.95 15.04 -3.86
CA ALA A 200 -7.86 15.23 -4.81
C ALA A 200 -7.45 13.91 -5.46
N GLY A 201 -7.79 12.76 -4.87
CA GLY A 201 -7.36 11.44 -5.33
C GLY A 201 -6.11 10.93 -4.63
N VAL A 202 -5.77 11.49 -3.46
CA VAL A 202 -4.60 11.12 -2.66
C VAL A 202 -5.02 10.16 -1.55
N VAL A 203 -4.24 9.10 -1.36
CA VAL A 203 -4.40 8.16 -0.24
C VAL A 203 -4.03 8.86 1.07
N GLN A 204 -4.97 8.93 2.02
CA GLN A 204 -4.77 9.60 3.30
C GLN A 204 -4.55 8.62 4.44
N ASN A 205 -5.38 7.57 4.52
CA ASN A 205 -5.42 6.67 5.66
C ASN A 205 -5.65 5.22 5.23
N ARG A 206 -5.28 4.28 6.11
CA ARG A 206 -5.52 2.84 5.97
C ARG A 206 -6.14 2.32 7.26
N LYS A 207 -7.15 1.45 7.16
CA LYS A 207 -7.82 0.85 8.32
C LYS A 207 -8.22 -0.60 8.05
N LEU A 208 -7.91 -1.52 8.97
CA LEU A 208 -8.53 -2.83 9.01
C LEU A 208 -10.00 -2.68 9.43
N LEU A 209 -10.92 -3.08 8.56
CA LEU A 209 -12.36 -3.00 8.83
C LEU A 209 -12.88 -4.26 9.53
N ALA A 210 -12.45 -5.42 9.04
CA ALA A 210 -12.92 -6.72 9.53
C ALA A 210 -11.97 -7.84 9.11
N ILE A 211 -12.11 -8.98 9.76
CA ILE A 211 -11.65 -10.27 9.27
C ILE A 211 -12.90 -11.06 8.89
N LYS A 212 -12.99 -11.50 7.63
CA LYS A 212 -14.12 -12.25 7.08
C LYS A 212 -13.83 -13.73 7.01
#